data_AF-A0A3N5ZWK3-F1
#
_entry.id   AF-A0A3N5ZWK3-F1
#
_cell.length_a   1.000
_cell.length_b   1.000
_cell.length_c   1.000
_cell.angle_alpha   90.00
_cell.angle_beta   90.00
_cell.angle_gamma   90.00
#
_symmetry.space_group_name_H-M   'P 1'
#
loop_
_entity.id
_entity.type
_entity.pdbx_description
1 polymer ?
#
loop_
_entity_poly.entity_id
_entity_poly.type
_entity_poly.pdbx_seq_one_letter_code
_entity_poly.pdbx_strand_id
1 'polypeptide(L)'
;MSRLRTSIIVGLVLTALALAWGADLAWAQGNSDPTLHLKGKITPAEWYAAAARFKAAKEKAQAGGDVSGLAVTLQIGSDGYYIPDFYATPNWANSPALAKFVDPLPVFWDPRGGGTAPAKCLPIAVPDVLTYPGSDYYEISLVEYLELMHRDLNPTKLRGYVQTNMGTANPFTPSAANTIAPAPVRYLGPVIIAQKDRAVRIKFTNNLPTGAAGNLFVPTDTTIMGSGPFEINYDPQTNAPAATTTGIFSQNRADLHLHGGRTPWISDGTPHQWITPAGEATSYPKGSSVEYVPDMWFNASGATITSCAGGLTCAVPGATNNPGPGSQTYFYTNQQSARLMFYHDHAVGITRLNVYVGEAAGYLITDPVETALVNGGPVQGRVYTAGTIPEDQIPLIIQDKTFVDGDPASPTYVLKTDPTWAWGSNPGKPITTAPVTGDLWWPHVYMPAQNPFNPDMSGINAYGRWHYGPWFFPATPICGSEPDAVPPYCITNGPIQNPYYDPACDPAVDGFCQPPQMPSA
;
A
#
# COMPACT_ATOMS: atom_id res chain seq x y z
N MET A 1 -1.34 28.86 -34.67
CA MET A 1 -0.20 28.89 -33.72
C MET A 1 -0.59 29.74 -32.52
N SER A 2 -1.35 29.19 -31.57
CA SER A 2 -1.60 29.82 -30.27
C SER A 2 -0.89 28.99 -29.21
N ARG A 3 -0.07 29.66 -28.39
CA ARG A 3 0.76 29.02 -27.36
C ARG A 3 -0.14 28.58 -26.20
N LEU A 4 -0.33 27.26 -26.02
CA LEU A 4 -0.86 26.70 -24.79
C LEU A 4 0.15 26.99 -23.66
N ARG A 5 -0.31 27.71 -22.62
CA ARG A 5 0.36 27.75 -21.33
C ARG A 5 -0.39 26.78 -20.42
N THR A 6 0.09 25.55 -20.33
CA THR A 6 -0.40 24.56 -19.37
C THR A 6 0.21 24.85 -18.01
N SER A 7 -0.62 25.25 -17.04
CA SER A 7 -0.20 25.35 -15.64
C SER A 7 -0.42 24.00 -14.97
N ILE A 8 0.68 23.34 -14.59
CA ILE A 8 0.66 22.06 -13.88
C ILE A 8 0.63 22.36 -12.38
N ILE A 9 -0.41 21.92 -11.67
CA ILE A 9 -0.41 21.86 -10.21
C ILE A 9 0.11 20.48 -9.81
N VAL A 10 1.36 20.43 -9.33
CA VAL A 10 1.98 19.20 -8.82
C VAL A 10 1.62 19.04 -7.35
N GLY A 11 0.76 18.07 -7.04
CA GLY A 11 0.67 17.50 -5.70
C GLY A 11 1.72 16.40 -5.57
N LEU A 12 2.73 16.58 -4.71
CA LEU A 12 3.82 15.64 -4.54
C LEU A 12 3.46 14.68 -3.39
N VAL A 13 3.10 13.45 -3.71
CA VAL A 13 2.92 12.37 -2.72
C VAL A 13 4.26 11.68 -2.56
N LEU A 14 5.00 12.03 -1.51
CA LEU A 14 6.07 11.21 -0.97
C LEU A 14 5.43 10.22 0.00
N THR A 15 5.51 8.94 -0.30
CA THR A 15 5.30 7.84 0.65
C THR A 15 6.38 7.92 1.73
N ALA A 16 6.17 8.79 2.72
CA ALA A 16 6.90 8.75 3.97
C ALA A 16 6.23 7.70 4.86
N LEU A 17 7.04 6.77 5.41
CA LEU A 17 6.59 5.80 6.40
C LEU A 17 5.80 6.51 7.50
N ALA A 18 4.53 6.15 7.68
CA ALA A 18 3.75 6.52 8.85
C ALA A 18 4.30 5.74 10.05
N LEU A 19 5.28 6.32 10.75
CA LEU A 19 5.60 5.96 12.13
C LEU A 19 4.55 6.61 13.03
N ALA A 20 3.96 5.83 13.93
CA ALA A 20 3.04 6.31 14.96
C ALA A 20 3.77 7.31 15.88
N TRP A 21 3.23 8.51 16.05
CA TRP A 21 3.75 9.50 16.99
C TRP A 21 3.12 9.27 18.38
N GLY A 22 3.90 8.70 19.29
CA GLY A 22 3.70 8.89 20.74
C GLY A 22 4.53 10.09 21.19
N ALA A 23 3.88 11.05 21.85
CA ALA A 23 4.55 12.22 22.40
C ALA A 23 5.38 11.83 23.63
N ASP A 24 6.67 12.12 23.62
CA ASP A 24 7.40 12.59 24.81
C ASP A 24 8.59 13.46 24.39
N LEU A 25 8.48 14.75 24.69
CA LEU A 25 9.51 15.76 24.51
C LEU A 25 10.50 15.69 25.67
N ALA A 26 11.55 14.87 25.53
CA ALA A 26 12.71 14.95 26.42
C ALA A 26 13.76 15.89 25.80
N TRP A 27 13.89 17.06 26.42
CA TRP A 27 14.85 18.11 26.11
C TRP A 27 16.28 17.61 26.33
N ALA A 28 17.09 17.52 25.27
CA ALA A 28 18.52 17.24 25.39
C ALA A 28 19.25 18.48 25.94
N GLN A 29 19.60 18.46 27.23
CA GLN A 29 20.57 19.39 27.79
C GLN A 29 21.95 19.10 27.19
N GLY A 30 22.59 20.17 26.70
CA GLY A 30 23.84 20.10 25.95
C GLY A 30 24.98 19.47 26.73
N ASN A 31 25.69 18.55 26.06
CA ASN A 31 26.99 18.07 26.51
C ASN A 31 28.07 18.79 25.70
N SER A 32 28.86 19.59 26.39
CA SER A 32 29.93 20.44 25.88
C SER A 32 31.24 19.65 25.75
N ASP A 33 31.31 18.72 24.79
CA ASP A 33 32.58 18.13 24.39
C ASP A 33 33.19 18.96 23.23
N PRO A 34 34.31 19.67 23.45
CA PRO A 34 34.95 20.49 22.42
C PRO A 34 35.72 19.67 21.36
N THR A 35 35.68 18.34 21.39
CA THR A 35 36.43 17.48 20.44
C THR A 35 35.60 16.88 19.30
N LEU A 36 34.27 17.00 19.33
CA LEU A 36 33.39 16.50 18.26
C LEU A 36 32.96 17.62 17.31
N HIS A 37 33.81 17.93 16.33
CA HIS A 37 33.40 18.72 15.18
C HIS A 37 32.55 17.84 14.24
N LEU A 38 31.21 17.98 14.31
CA LEU A 38 30.31 17.56 13.24
C LEU A 38 30.79 18.23 11.93
N LYS A 39 31.32 17.44 10.99
CA LYS A 39 31.59 17.92 9.64
C LYS A 39 30.26 18.35 9.00
N GLY A 40 30.30 19.50 8.33
CA GLY A 40 29.15 20.30 7.94
C GLY A 40 28.15 19.61 7.00
N LYS A 41 27.09 20.36 6.70
CA LYS A 41 25.99 19.98 5.79
C LYS A 41 26.55 19.34 4.51
N ILE A 42 26.04 18.15 4.19
CA ILE A 42 26.35 17.42 2.96
C ILE A 42 26.06 18.33 1.76
N THR A 43 27.08 18.57 0.95
CA THR A 43 27.01 19.41 -0.24
C THR A 43 26.45 18.63 -1.43
N PRO A 44 25.84 19.31 -2.43
CA PRO A 44 25.43 18.64 -3.67
C PRO A 44 26.56 17.88 -4.37
N ALA A 45 27.80 18.36 -4.27
CA ALA A 45 28.98 17.69 -4.81
C ALA A 45 29.26 16.35 -4.11
N GLU A 46 29.11 16.28 -2.78
CA GLU A 46 29.23 15.03 -2.03
C GLU A 46 28.08 14.06 -2.34
N TRP A 47 26.88 14.58 -2.62
CA TRP A 47 25.75 13.80 -3.11
C TRP A 47 26.02 13.20 -4.50
N TYR A 48 26.53 13.99 -5.44
CA TYR A 48 26.92 13.50 -6.77
C TYR A 48 28.09 12.52 -6.70
N ALA A 49 29.05 12.72 -5.80
CA ALA A 49 30.14 11.79 -5.58
C ALA A 49 29.65 10.47 -4.95
N ALA A 50 28.69 10.51 -4.03
CA ALA A 50 28.03 9.32 -3.50
C ALA A 50 27.25 8.58 -4.59
N ALA A 51 26.49 9.29 -5.43
CA ALA A 51 25.77 8.70 -6.56
C ALA A 51 26.73 8.09 -7.60
N ALA A 52 27.86 8.72 -7.87
CA ALA A 52 28.88 8.19 -8.77
C ALA A 52 29.57 6.94 -8.20
N ARG A 53 29.84 6.90 -6.89
CA ARG A 53 30.36 5.71 -6.20
C ARG A 53 29.35 4.56 -6.22
N PHE A 54 28.08 4.86 -5.97
CA PHE A 54 27.00 3.87 -6.07
C PHE A 54 26.85 3.33 -7.50
N LYS A 55 26.91 4.22 -8.50
CA LYS A 55 26.88 3.83 -9.91
C LYS A 55 28.08 2.94 -10.28
N ALA A 56 29.29 3.28 -9.84
CA ALA A 56 30.48 2.46 -10.09
C ALA A 56 30.43 1.10 -9.36
N ALA A 57 29.88 1.05 -8.13
CA ALA A 57 29.65 -0.20 -7.42
C ALA A 57 28.60 -1.07 -8.12
N LYS A 58 27.52 -0.46 -8.62
CA LYS A 58 26.50 -1.11 -9.44
C LYS A 58 27.08 -1.63 -10.76
N GLU A 59 27.88 -0.82 -11.45
CA GLU A 59 28.56 -1.22 -12.69
C GLU A 59 29.59 -2.33 -12.45
N LYS A 60 30.29 -2.35 -11.32
CA LYS A 60 31.13 -3.49 -10.92
C LYS A 60 30.32 -4.76 -10.63
N ALA A 61 29.20 -4.63 -9.92
CA ALA A 61 28.30 -5.75 -9.67
C ALA A 61 27.68 -6.29 -10.98
N GLN A 62 27.42 -5.43 -11.96
CA GLN A 62 26.86 -5.79 -13.26
C GLN A 62 27.92 -6.29 -14.27
N ALA A 63 29.12 -5.70 -14.29
CA ALA A 63 30.25 -6.12 -15.12
C ALA A 63 30.91 -7.42 -14.62
N GLY A 64 30.59 -7.82 -13.39
CA GLY A 64 30.95 -9.12 -12.82
C GLY A 64 30.42 -10.31 -13.61
N GLY A 65 29.47 -10.13 -14.54
CA GLY A 65 29.16 -11.00 -15.70
C GLY A 65 28.73 -12.45 -15.43
N ASP A 66 28.99 -12.94 -14.22
CA ASP A 66 28.82 -14.29 -13.78
C ASP A 66 28.79 -14.31 -12.24
N VAL A 67 27.61 -14.04 -11.67
CA VAL A 67 27.37 -14.28 -10.23
C VAL A 67 27.27 -15.79 -9.92
N SER A 68 27.43 -16.68 -10.90
CA SER A 68 27.45 -18.13 -10.65
C SER A 68 28.66 -18.58 -9.81
N GLY A 69 29.73 -17.75 -9.75
CA GLY A 69 30.89 -17.99 -8.90
C GLY A 69 30.78 -17.48 -7.44
N LEU A 70 29.76 -16.68 -7.12
CA LEU A 70 29.45 -16.24 -5.74
C LEU A 70 28.24 -16.96 -5.17
N ALA A 71 27.85 -18.09 -5.76
CA ALA A 71 26.76 -18.92 -5.29
C ALA A 71 27.11 -19.50 -3.91
N VAL A 72 26.91 -18.71 -2.85
CA VAL A 72 26.43 -19.27 -1.59
C VAL A 72 25.22 -20.09 -2.00
N THR A 73 25.34 -21.40 -1.92
CA THR A 73 24.21 -22.29 -2.15
C THR A 73 23.24 -21.99 -1.03
N LEU A 74 22.24 -21.16 -1.32
CA LEU A 74 21.26 -20.76 -0.33
C LEU A 74 20.59 -22.02 0.21
N GLN A 75 20.58 -22.13 1.52
CA GLN A 75 19.93 -23.25 2.21
C GLN A 75 18.42 -23.06 2.15
N ILE A 76 17.69 -24.15 2.00
CA ILE A 76 16.22 -24.14 2.08
C ILE A 76 15.84 -24.20 3.56
N GLY A 77 15.10 -23.20 4.01
CA GLY A 77 14.52 -23.13 5.35
C GLY A 77 13.40 -24.14 5.54
N SER A 78 13.01 -24.35 6.80
CA SER A 78 11.91 -25.26 7.15
C SER A 78 10.54 -24.81 6.61
N ASP A 79 10.40 -23.54 6.25
CA ASP A 79 9.23 -22.94 5.63
C ASP A 79 9.21 -23.08 4.10
N GLY A 80 10.24 -23.72 3.53
CA GLY A 80 10.42 -23.92 2.09
C GLY A 80 11.02 -22.72 1.36
N TYR A 81 11.26 -21.58 2.01
CA TYR A 81 11.96 -20.47 1.36
C TYR A 81 13.47 -20.67 1.40
N TYR A 82 14.19 -19.94 0.54
CA TYR A 82 15.63 -19.79 0.76
C TYR A 82 15.87 -18.95 2.02
N ILE A 83 16.74 -19.44 2.89
CA ILE A 83 17.28 -18.65 4.00
C ILE A 83 18.10 -17.52 3.39
N PRO A 84 17.76 -16.24 3.64
CA PRO A 84 18.52 -15.15 3.07
C PRO A 84 19.91 -15.07 3.67
N ASP A 85 20.91 -14.91 2.80
CA ASP A 85 22.24 -14.48 3.21
C ASP A 85 22.29 -12.94 3.17
N PHE A 86 22.42 -12.33 4.35
CA PHE A 86 22.37 -10.89 4.53
C PHE A 86 23.58 -10.14 3.99
N TYR A 87 24.64 -10.83 3.54
CA TYR A 87 25.94 -10.22 3.27
C TYR A 87 26.51 -10.51 1.89
N ALA A 88 26.38 -11.73 1.36
CA ALA A 88 26.93 -12.07 0.04
C ALA A 88 25.86 -12.09 -1.06
N THR A 89 24.58 -12.20 -0.69
CA THR A 89 23.49 -12.37 -1.65
C THR A 89 22.76 -11.04 -1.89
N PRO A 90 22.62 -10.60 -3.16
CA PRO A 90 21.85 -9.40 -3.45
C PRO A 90 20.35 -9.66 -3.20
N ASN A 91 19.65 -8.69 -2.63
CA ASN A 91 18.19 -8.68 -2.57
C ASN A 91 17.68 -7.29 -2.99
N TRP A 92 17.62 -7.10 -4.30
CA TRP A 92 17.04 -5.92 -4.94
C TRP A 92 16.54 -6.30 -6.33
N ALA A 93 15.64 -5.49 -6.90
CA ALA A 93 15.26 -5.63 -8.30
C ALA A 93 15.38 -4.30 -9.04
N ASN A 94 15.70 -4.38 -10.33
CA ASN A 94 15.45 -3.31 -11.28
C ASN A 94 14.38 -3.81 -12.25
N SER A 95 13.44 -2.95 -12.60
CA SER A 95 12.52 -3.24 -13.71
C SER A 95 13.30 -3.52 -14.99
N PRO A 96 12.76 -4.37 -15.90
CA PRO A 96 13.30 -4.45 -17.26
C PRO A 96 13.30 -3.06 -17.89
N ALA A 97 14.16 -2.83 -18.89
CA ALA A 97 14.27 -1.52 -19.52
C ALA A 97 12.95 -1.13 -20.20
N LEU A 98 12.26 -0.12 -19.64
CA LEU A 98 11.01 0.41 -20.20
C LEU A 98 11.27 1.65 -21.05
N ALA A 99 10.68 1.71 -22.24
CA ALA A 99 10.74 2.89 -23.09
C ALA A 99 10.04 4.08 -22.39
N LYS A 100 10.71 5.23 -22.31
CA LYS A 100 10.15 6.42 -21.67
C LYS A 100 9.24 7.18 -22.63
N PHE A 101 8.17 7.77 -22.12
CA PHE A 101 7.26 8.67 -22.85
C PHE A 101 6.54 8.03 -24.04
N VAL A 102 6.30 6.73 -24.00
CA VAL A 102 5.62 6.00 -25.08
C VAL A 102 4.13 5.87 -24.85
N ASP A 103 3.69 5.67 -23.60
CA ASP A 103 2.28 5.54 -23.24
C ASP A 103 1.62 6.89 -22.91
N PRO A 104 0.40 7.15 -23.41
CA PRO A 104 -0.32 8.37 -23.06
C PRO A 104 -0.71 8.35 -21.58
N LEU A 105 -0.72 9.54 -20.96
CA LEU A 105 -1.18 9.71 -19.59
C LEU A 105 -2.67 9.29 -19.50
N PRO A 106 -3.05 8.34 -18.62
CA PRO A 106 -4.45 8.04 -18.37
C PRO A 106 -5.18 9.28 -17.84
N VAL A 107 -6.32 9.60 -18.42
CA VAL A 107 -7.18 10.71 -17.99
C VAL A 107 -8.53 10.19 -17.51
N PHE A 108 -9.33 11.08 -16.93
CA PHE A 108 -10.69 10.75 -16.55
C PHE A 108 -11.52 10.21 -17.71
N TRP A 109 -12.33 9.20 -17.39
CA TRP A 109 -13.35 8.69 -18.30
C TRP A 109 -14.68 8.57 -17.56
N ASP A 110 -15.71 9.21 -18.10
CA ASP A 110 -17.04 9.27 -17.49
C ASP A 110 -18.02 8.30 -18.19
N PRO A 111 -18.52 7.26 -17.51
CA PRO A 111 -19.49 6.33 -18.07
C PRO A 111 -20.78 7.00 -18.58
N ARG A 112 -21.14 8.18 -18.05
CA ARG A 112 -22.33 8.93 -18.48
C ARG A 112 -22.24 9.43 -19.93
N GLY A 113 -21.01 9.60 -20.44
CA GLY A 113 -20.77 9.96 -21.84
C GLY A 113 -21.05 8.80 -22.82
N GLY A 114 -21.23 7.58 -22.32
CA GLY A 114 -21.38 6.37 -23.12
C GLY A 114 -20.06 5.90 -23.75
N GLY A 115 -20.17 4.85 -24.58
CA GLY A 115 -19.02 4.24 -25.26
C GLY A 115 -18.26 3.21 -24.41
N THR A 116 -17.10 2.78 -24.91
CA THR A 116 -16.25 1.78 -24.24
C THR A 116 -15.12 2.48 -23.49
N ALA A 117 -14.92 2.11 -22.23
CA ALA A 117 -13.81 2.61 -21.42
C ALA A 117 -12.47 2.33 -22.12
N PRO A 118 -11.58 3.34 -22.27
CA PRO A 118 -10.23 3.11 -22.76
C PRO A 118 -9.49 2.05 -21.94
N ALA A 119 -8.50 1.39 -22.55
CA ALA A 119 -7.66 0.42 -21.86
C ALA A 119 -6.88 1.06 -20.69
N LYS A 120 -6.46 2.32 -20.86
CA LYS A 120 -5.80 3.13 -19.83
C LYS A 120 -6.62 4.39 -19.57
N CYS A 121 -7.37 4.42 -18.46
CA CYS A 121 -8.12 5.58 -18.01
C CYS A 121 -8.31 5.56 -16.49
N LEU A 122 -8.72 6.70 -15.92
CA LEU A 122 -9.21 6.84 -14.55
C LEU A 122 -10.74 6.90 -14.60
N PRO A 123 -11.47 5.78 -14.43
CA PRO A 123 -12.92 5.79 -14.55
C PRO A 123 -13.54 6.58 -13.41
N ILE A 124 -14.53 7.42 -13.71
CA ILE A 124 -15.31 8.15 -12.72
C ILE A 124 -16.47 7.27 -12.23
N ALA A 125 -16.66 7.19 -10.91
CA ALA A 125 -17.81 6.55 -10.29
C ALA A 125 -19.09 7.35 -10.60
N VAL A 126 -20.20 6.66 -10.89
CA VAL A 126 -21.48 7.32 -11.17
C VAL A 126 -22.44 7.06 -9.99
N PRO A 127 -22.84 8.09 -9.23
CA PRO A 127 -23.61 7.88 -8.01
C PRO A 127 -25.00 7.32 -8.28
N ASP A 128 -25.45 6.43 -7.39
CA ASP A 128 -26.88 6.19 -7.17
C ASP A 128 -27.40 7.27 -6.22
N VAL A 129 -28.28 8.14 -6.71
CA VAL A 129 -28.88 9.22 -5.91
C VAL A 129 -30.31 8.90 -5.48
N LEU A 130 -30.83 7.73 -5.84
CA LEU A 130 -32.22 7.31 -5.62
C LEU A 130 -32.34 6.45 -4.36
N THR A 131 -31.38 5.57 -4.10
CA THR A 131 -31.39 4.68 -2.93
C THR A 131 -31.32 5.47 -1.62
N TYR A 132 -30.48 6.51 -1.56
CA TYR A 132 -30.38 7.42 -0.41
C TYR A 132 -30.59 8.87 -0.88
N PRO A 133 -31.85 9.35 -0.95
CA PRO A 133 -32.14 10.71 -1.38
C PRO A 133 -31.37 11.76 -0.54
N GLY A 134 -30.77 12.74 -1.22
CA GLY A 134 -29.91 13.75 -0.57
C GLY A 134 -28.46 13.31 -0.36
N SER A 135 -28.07 12.13 -0.84
CA SER A 135 -26.70 11.63 -0.77
C SER A 135 -26.33 10.87 -2.05
N ASP A 136 -25.04 10.62 -2.21
CA ASP A 136 -24.50 9.79 -3.30
C ASP A 136 -24.17 8.40 -2.75
N TYR A 137 -24.75 7.36 -3.33
CA TYR A 137 -24.53 5.98 -2.91
C TYR A 137 -23.72 5.20 -3.95
N TYR A 138 -22.77 4.41 -3.45
CA TYR A 138 -21.95 3.51 -4.25
C TYR A 138 -21.87 2.13 -3.61
N GLU A 139 -21.88 1.09 -4.44
CA GLU A 139 -21.38 -0.23 -4.07
C GLU A 139 -20.02 -0.39 -4.71
N ILE A 140 -18.99 -0.52 -3.88
CA ILE A 140 -17.59 -0.64 -4.31
C ILE A 140 -17.10 -2.02 -3.91
N SER A 141 -16.61 -2.78 -4.88
CA SER A 141 -15.99 -4.08 -4.64
C SER A 141 -14.49 -4.00 -4.83
N LEU A 142 -13.75 -4.71 -4.00
CA LEU A 142 -12.34 -5.02 -4.23
C LEU A 142 -12.22 -6.31 -5.04
N VAL A 143 -11.47 -6.28 -6.14
CA VAL A 143 -11.26 -7.43 -7.01
C VAL A 143 -9.79 -7.60 -7.37
N GLU A 144 -9.41 -8.83 -7.73
CA GLU A 144 -8.11 -9.16 -8.32
C GLU A 144 -8.24 -9.23 -9.86
N TYR A 145 -7.29 -8.64 -10.58
CA TYR A 145 -7.34 -8.53 -12.04
C TYR A 145 -5.95 -8.37 -12.66
N LEU A 146 -5.88 -8.38 -13.99
CA LEU A 146 -4.67 -8.12 -14.78
C LEU A 146 -4.82 -6.81 -15.56
N GLU A 147 -3.81 -5.94 -15.54
CA GLU A 147 -3.77 -4.74 -16.36
C GLU A 147 -2.38 -4.48 -16.95
N LEU A 148 -2.36 -3.99 -18.18
CA LEU A 148 -1.12 -3.64 -18.87
C LEU A 148 -0.56 -2.30 -18.37
N MET A 149 0.35 -2.34 -17.41
CA MET A 149 0.93 -1.12 -16.80
C MET A 149 1.83 -0.35 -17.79
N HIS A 150 2.52 -1.05 -18.69
CA HIS A 150 3.39 -0.46 -19.71
C HIS A 150 3.33 -1.29 -21.00
N ARG A 151 3.45 -0.67 -22.17
CA ARG A 151 3.41 -1.41 -23.46
C ARG A 151 4.54 -2.44 -23.65
N ASP A 152 5.65 -2.26 -22.94
CA ASP A 152 6.82 -3.16 -22.99
C ASP A 152 6.75 -4.26 -21.91
N LEU A 153 5.65 -4.35 -21.15
CA LEU A 153 5.44 -5.37 -20.13
C LEU A 153 4.32 -6.32 -20.55
N ASN A 154 4.23 -7.47 -19.88
CA ASN A 154 3.01 -8.25 -19.84
C ASN A 154 2.00 -7.61 -18.86
N PRO A 155 0.70 -7.97 -18.92
CA PRO A 155 -0.26 -7.56 -17.92
C PRO A 155 0.19 -7.93 -16.50
N THR A 156 0.18 -6.95 -15.61
CA THR A 156 0.55 -7.07 -14.19
C THR A 156 -0.64 -7.52 -13.38
N LYS A 157 -0.45 -8.48 -12.46
CA LYS A 157 -1.45 -8.89 -11.48
C LYS A 157 -1.61 -7.83 -10.40
N LEU A 158 -2.86 -7.40 -10.17
CA LEU A 158 -3.22 -6.26 -9.33
C LEU A 158 -4.47 -6.56 -8.51
N ARG A 159 -4.67 -5.77 -7.45
CA ARG A 159 -5.95 -5.65 -6.74
C ARG A 159 -6.44 -4.22 -6.87
N GLY A 160 -7.75 -4.01 -7.00
CA GLY A 160 -8.28 -2.67 -7.22
C GLY A 160 -9.78 -2.57 -7.00
N TYR A 161 -10.25 -1.34 -6.86
CA TYR A 161 -11.65 -1.05 -6.60
C TYR A 161 -12.45 -0.99 -7.90
N VAL A 162 -13.72 -1.39 -7.83
CA VAL A 162 -14.66 -1.30 -8.95
C VAL A 162 -16.05 -1.01 -8.42
N GLN A 163 -16.79 -0.11 -9.08
CA GLN A 163 -18.20 0.11 -8.76
C GLN A 163 -19.04 -1.05 -9.31
N THR A 164 -19.98 -1.57 -8.52
CA THR A 164 -20.84 -2.70 -8.93
C THR A 164 -22.30 -2.34 -9.09
N ASN A 165 -22.81 -1.31 -8.41
CA ASN A 165 -24.18 -0.84 -8.61
C ASN A 165 -24.29 0.09 -9.83
N MET A 166 -25.48 0.12 -10.43
CA MET A 166 -25.82 1.05 -11.51
C MET A 166 -25.92 2.48 -10.97
N GLY A 167 -25.37 3.45 -11.68
CA GLY A 167 -25.49 4.88 -11.38
C GLY A 167 -26.77 5.50 -11.95
N THR A 168 -27.20 6.63 -11.37
CA THR A 168 -28.41 7.34 -11.78
C THR A 168 -28.19 8.15 -13.06
N ALA A 169 -29.03 7.92 -14.07
CA ALA A 169 -29.11 8.78 -15.25
C ALA A 169 -29.95 10.03 -14.96
N ASN A 170 -29.42 11.21 -15.31
CA ASN A 170 -30.09 12.51 -15.25
C ASN A 170 -30.91 12.74 -13.95
N PRO A 171 -30.22 13.03 -12.83
CA PRO A 171 -30.85 13.10 -11.50
C PRO A 171 -31.86 14.24 -11.34
N PHE A 172 -31.97 15.15 -12.33
CA PHE A 172 -32.86 16.31 -12.30
C PHE A 172 -34.17 16.09 -13.07
N THR A 173 -34.47 14.85 -13.45
CA THR A 173 -35.72 14.51 -14.17
C THR A 173 -36.65 13.63 -13.35
N PRO A 174 -37.98 13.74 -13.54
CA PRO A 174 -38.95 12.83 -12.91
C PRO A 174 -38.77 11.35 -13.30
N SER A 175 -38.05 11.08 -14.39
CA SER A 175 -37.72 9.73 -14.88
C SER A 175 -36.33 9.24 -14.43
N ALA A 176 -35.74 9.85 -13.40
CA ALA A 176 -34.44 9.44 -12.90
C ALA A 176 -34.46 7.95 -12.52
N ALA A 177 -33.51 7.20 -13.06
CA ALA A 177 -33.39 5.76 -12.86
C ALA A 177 -31.92 5.34 -12.85
N ASN A 178 -31.60 4.29 -12.11
CA ASN A 178 -30.25 3.73 -12.04
C ASN A 178 -29.98 2.86 -13.27
N THR A 179 -29.55 3.50 -14.37
CA THR A 179 -29.38 2.87 -15.69
C THR A 179 -27.97 3.05 -16.27
N ILE A 180 -27.09 3.83 -15.63
CA ILE A 180 -25.71 3.97 -16.08
C ILE A 180 -24.90 2.79 -15.55
N ALA A 181 -24.39 1.96 -16.46
CA ALA A 181 -23.51 0.86 -16.10
C ALA A 181 -22.19 1.39 -15.53
N PRO A 182 -21.66 0.78 -14.45
CA PRO A 182 -20.37 1.17 -13.92
C PRO A 182 -19.23 0.84 -14.91
N ALA A 183 -18.12 1.55 -14.78
CA ALA A 183 -16.91 1.26 -15.55
C ALA A 183 -16.33 -0.12 -15.20
N PRO A 184 -15.63 -0.79 -16.13
CA PRO A 184 -14.81 -1.95 -15.77
C PRO A 184 -13.72 -1.54 -14.78
N VAL A 185 -13.17 -2.52 -14.05
CA VAL A 185 -12.01 -2.31 -13.17
C VAL A 185 -10.84 -1.72 -13.97
N ARG A 186 -10.22 -0.69 -13.38
CA ARG A 186 -9.02 0.00 -13.90
C ARG A 186 -8.13 0.40 -12.74
N TYR A 187 -6.83 0.47 -12.99
CA TYR A 187 -5.87 0.92 -12.01
C TYR A 187 -6.21 2.34 -11.50
N LEU A 188 -6.24 2.51 -10.17
CA LEU A 188 -6.62 3.74 -9.46
C LEU A 188 -8.07 4.22 -9.66
N GLY A 189 -8.94 3.34 -10.17
CA GLY A 189 -10.38 3.59 -10.29
C GLY A 189 -11.20 2.81 -9.25
N PRO A 190 -12.50 3.15 -9.10
CA PRO A 190 -13.14 4.32 -9.69
C PRO A 190 -12.88 5.60 -8.88
N VAL A 191 -12.72 6.73 -9.56
CA VAL A 191 -12.56 8.03 -8.90
C VAL A 191 -13.93 8.57 -8.50
N ILE A 192 -14.09 8.95 -7.24
CA ILE A 192 -15.32 9.58 -6.74
C ILE A 192 -15.17 11.09 -6.84
N ILE A 193 -16.04 11.75 -7.62
CA ILE A 193 -16.16 13.20 -7.66
C ILE A 193 -17.40 13.56 -6.84
N ALA A 194 -17.19 14.11 -5.65
CA ALA A 194 -18.23 14.48 -4.71
C ALA A 194 -18.46 15.99 -4.68
N GLN A 195 -19.67 16.38 -4.30
CA GLN A 195 -19.99 17.77 -4.01
C GLN A 195 -19.80 18.06 -2.52
N LYS A 196 -19.21 19.21 -2.20
CA LYS A 196 -19.15 19.72 -0.83
C LYS A 196 -20.55 19.73 -0.18
N ASP A 197 -20.61 19.33 1.08
CA ASP A 197 -21.82 19.25 1.91
C ASP A 197 -22.89 18.25 1.43
N ARG A 198 -22.56 17.41 0.44
CA ARG A 198 -23.38 16.26 0.02
C ARG A 198 -22.70 14.97 0.49
N ALA A 199 -23.37 14.24 1.37
CA ALA A 199 -22.81 13.02 1.93
C ALA A 199 -22.68 11.90 0.88
N VAL A 200 -21.64 11.08 1.05
CA VAL A 200 -21.43 9.85 0.28
C VAL A 200 -21.62 8.65 1.21
N ARG A 201 -22.39 7.66 0.75
CA ARG A 201 -22.53 6.35 1.39
C ARG A 201 -21.90 5.28 0.51
N ILE A 202 -21.17 4.36 1.11
CA ILE A 202 -20.54 3.25 0.41
C ILE A 202 -20.90 1.94 1.10
N LYS A 203 -21.35 0.96 0.33
CA LYS A 203 -21.25 -0.45 0.71
C LYS A 203 -19.98 -1.00 0.06
N PHE A 204 -18.99 -1.34 0.88
CA PHE A 204 -17.74 -1.93 0.43
C PHE A 204 -17.83 -3.44 0.53
N THR A 205 -17.42 -4.16 -0.52
CA THR A 205 -17.40 -5.62 -0.57
C THR A 205 -15.99 -6.12 -0.89
N ASN A 206 -15.44 -6.97 -0.03
CA ASN A 206 -14.20 -7.66 -0.31
C ASN A 206 -14.48 -8.92 -1.14
N ASN A 207 -14.26 -8.82 -2.45
CA ASN A 207 -14.51 -9.89 -3.42
C ASN A 207 -13.19 -10.50 -3.94
N LEU A 208 -12.14 -10.49 -3.11
CA LEU A 208 -10.91 -11.20 -3.40
C LEU A 208 -11.10 -12.73 -3.32
N PRO A 209 -10.25 -13.51 -4.00
CA PRO A 209 -10.23 -14.97 -3.82
C PRO A 209 -9.97 -15.37 -2.37
N THR A 210 -10.36 -16.60 -2.02
CA THR A 210 -10.19 -17.17 -0.68
C THR A 210 -9.09 -18.23 -0.62
N GLY A 211 -8.64 -18.55 0.59
CA GLY A 211 -7.61 -19.56 0.83
C GLY A 211 -6.29 -19.21 0.13
N ALA A 212 -5.61 -20.21 -0.44
CA ALA A 212 -4.30 -19.99 -1.06
C ALA A 212 -4.34 -19.01 -2.25
N ALA A 213 -5.45 -18.96 -2.99
CA ALA A 213 -5.63 -18.01 -4.08
C ALA A 213 -5.80 -16.55 -3.58
N GLY A 214 -6.27 -16.38 -2.34
CA GLY A 214 -6.41 -15.08 -1.67
C GLY A 214 -5.11 -14.54 -1.07
N ASN A 215 -4.04 -15.34 -1.04
CA ASN A 215 -2.77 -14.86 -0.53
C ASN A 215 -2.23 -13.68 -1.36
N LEU A 216 -1.51 -12.77 -0.71
CA LEU A 216 -0.86 -11.69 -1.42
C LEU A 216 0.21 -12.29 -2.34
N PHE A 217 0.19 -11.88 -3.60
CA PHE A 217 1.21 -12.25 -4.59
C PHE A 217 2.49 -11.41 -4.47
N VAL A 218 2.63 -10.66 -3.36
CA VAL A 218 3.84 -9.97 -2.92
C VAL A 218 4.20 -10.41 -1.50
N PRO A 219 5.48 -10.35 -1.10
CA PRO A 219 5.93 -10.80 0.21
C PRO A 219 5.17 -10.18 1.38
N THR A 220 4.52 -11.03 2.17
CA THR A 220 3.96 -10.66 3.48
C THR A 220 4.90 -11.13 4.56
N ASP A 221 5.46 -10.16 5.29
CA ASP A 221 6.21 -10.43 6.51
C ASP A 221 5.24 -10.83 7.62
N THR A 222 5.35 -12.04 8.14
CA THR A 222 4.46 -12.57 9.20
C THR A 222 5.03 -12.37 10.60
N THR A 223 6.19 -11.70 10.75
CA THR A 223 6.77 -11.37 12.05
C THR A 223 6.22 -10.05 12.59
N ILE A 224 5.75 -9.17 11.71
CA ILE A 224 5.17 -7.90 12.10
C ILE A 224 3.75 -8.07 12.64
N MET A 225 3.42 -7.23 13.62
CA MET A 225 2.08 -7.18 14.19
C MET A 225 1.03 -6.93 13.11
N GLY A 226 -0.03 -7.74 13.13
CA GLY A 226 -1.16 -7.58 12.23
C GLY A 226 -1.03 -8.34 10.90
N SER A 227 0.04 -9.08 10.62
CA SER A 227 0.14 -9.96 9.43
C SER A 227 0.63 -11.36 9.75
N GLY A 228 0.96 -11.62 11.02
CA GLY A 228 1.43 -12.89 11.54
C GLY A 228 0.41 -13.69 12.35
N PRO A 229 0.90 -14.53 13.28
CA PRO A 229 0.06 -15.14 14.30
C PRO A 229 -0.69 -14.11 15.14
N PHE A 230 -1.91 -14.45 15.54
CA PHE A 230 -2.68 -13.69 16.51
C PHE A 230 -3.19 -14.61 17.62
N GLU A 231 -3.40 -14.01 18.79
CA GLU A 231 -4.13 -14.59 19.91
C GLU A 231 -5.11 -13.54 20.42
N ILE A 232 -6.38 -13.92 20.54
CA ILE A 232 -7.46 -13.09 21.08
C ILE A 232 -8.07 -13.85 22.24
N ASN A 233 -7.95 -13.32 23.45
CA ASN A 233 -8.43 -13.93 24.69
C ASN A 233 -9.32 -12.98 25.51
N TYR A 234 -9.84 -11.93 24.86
CA TYR A 234 -10.72 -10.94 25.46
C TYR A 234 -11.79 -10.46 24.47
N ASP A 235 -12.89 -9.95 25.01
CA ASP A 235 -13.93 -9.25 24.25
C ASP A 235 -13.47 -7.82 23.92
N PRO A 236 -13.42 -7.41 22.65
CA PRO A 236 -12.84 -6.12 22.25
C PRO A 236 -13.66 -4.90 22.68
N GLN A 237 -14.93 -5.06 23.07
CA GLN A 237 -15.79 -3.96 23.53
C GLN A 237 -15.75 -3.80 25.05
N THR A 238 -15.73 -4.90 25.80
CA THR A 238 -15.83 -4.92 27.26
C THR A 238 -14.50 -5.19 27.97
N ASN A 239 -13.47 -5.62 27.23
CA ASN A 239 -12.19 -6.11 27.75
C ASN A 239 -12.30 -7.29 28.74
N ALA A 240 -13.47 -7.94 28.80
CA ALA A 240 -13.66 -9.13 29.62
C ALA A 240 -12.91 -10.32 29.02
N PRO A 241 -12.38 -11.26 29.83
CA PRO A 241 -11.78 -12.49 29.31
C PRO A 241 -12.76 -13.28 28.42
N ALA A 242 -12.27 -13.78 27.29
CA ALA A 242 -13.03 -14.57 26.32
C ALA A 242 -12.29 -15.87 25.98
N ALA A 243 -12.96 -16.78 25.27
CA ALA A 243 -12.31 -17.99 24.79
C ALA A 243 -11.15 -17.65 23.85
N THR A 244 -9.97 -18.22 24.12
CA THR A 244 -8.78 -17.98 23.31
C THR A 244 -8.99 -18.42 21.87
N THR A 245 -8.86 -17.47 20.95
CA THR A 245 -8.89 -17.69 19.51
C THR A 245 -7.50 -17.38 18.95
N THR A 246 -6.87 -18.36 18.33
CA THR A 246 -5.55 -18.22 17.70
C THR A 246 -5.63 -18.51 16.22
N GLY A 247 -4.74 -17.92 15.45
CA GLY A 247 -4.63 -18.18 14.01
C GLY A 247 -3.53 -17.35 13.37
N ILE A 248 -3.48 -17.34 12.04
CA ILE A 248 -2.66 -16.42 11.26
C ILE A 248 -3.60 -15.43 10.57
N PHE A 249 -3.25 -14.15 10.57
CA PHE A 249 -4.00 -13.15 9.81
C PHE A 249 -4.04 -13.51 8.32
N SER A 250 -5.22 -13.48 7.70
CA SER A 250 -5.32 -13.72 6.27
C SER A 250 -4.73 -12.54 5.47
N GLN A 251 -4.19 -12.82 4.28
CA GLN A 251 -3.53 -11.80 3.44
C GLN A 251 -4.49 -11.13 2.44
N ASN A 252 -5.76 -11.55 2.42
CA ASN A 252 -6.84 -10.93 1.64
C ASN A 252 -7.72 -10.00 2.48
N ARG A 253 -7.21 -9.47 3.59
CA ARG A 253 -7.92 -8.44 4.36
C ARG A 253 -7.88 -7.11 3.62
N ALA A 254 -8.97 -6.36 3.71
CA ALA A 254 -9.09 -5.04 3.10
C ALA A 254 -9.98 -4.10 3.93
N ASP A 255 -9.72 -2.81 3.79
CA ASP A 255 -10.44 -1.68 4.38
C ASP A 255 -10.46 -0.50 3.38
N LEU A 256 -11.24 0.54 3.66
CA LEU A 256 -11.20 1.83 2.98
C LEU A 256 -10.95 2.93 4.00
N HIS A 257 -9.83 3.64 3.85
CA HIS A 257 -9.57 4.91 4.54
C HIS A 257 -9.69 6.07 3.57
N LEU A 258 -10.55 7.05 3.87
CA LEU A 258 -10.64 8.30 3.10
C LEU A 258 -9.61 9.31 3.61
N HIS A 259 -8.43 9.32 3.00
CA HIS A 259 -7.34 10.20 3.42
C HIS A 259 -7.67 11.67 3.16
N GLY A 260 -7.64 12.47 4.22
CA GLY A 260 -8.01 13.89 4.18
C GLY A 260 -9.50 14.13 4.34
N GLY A 261 -10.32 13.09 4.50
CA GLY A 261 -11.74 13.17 4.78
C GLY A 261 -12.03 13.56 6.24
N ARG A 262 -13.06 14.38 6.42
CA ARG A 262 -13.67 14.71 7.71
C ARG A 262 -14.79 13.72 7.94
N THR A 263 -14.41 12.57 8.48
CA THR A 263 -15.25 11.38 8.52
C THR A 263 -15.52 10.97 9.96
N PRO A 264 -16.72 10.45 10.29
CA PRO A 264 -16.96 9.83 11.60
C PRO A 264 -16.06 8.62 11.79
N TRP A 265 -15.62 8.34 13.02
CA TRP A 265 -14.63 7.29 13.29
C TRP A 265 -15.05 5.90 12.76
N ILE A 266 -16.34 5.55 12.81
CA ILE A 266 -16.86 4.27 12.30
C ILE A 266 -16.68 4.12 10.79
N SER A 267 -16.43 5.20 10.07
CA SER A 267 -16.23 5.22 8.62
C SER A 267 -14.86 5.76 8.22
N ASP A 268 -13.94 5.94 9.18
CA ASP A 268 -12.63 6.49 8.86
C ASP A 268 -11.71 5.47 8.20
N GLY A 269 -11.89 4.16 8.43
CA GLY A 269 -10.97 3.12 7.96
C GLY A 269 -9.75 3.00 8.88
N THR A 270 -9.99 2.92 10.18
CA THR A 270 -8.92 2.71 11.15
C THR A 270 -8.24 1.35 10.91
N PRO A 271 -6.97 1.15 11.31
CA PRO A 271 -6.25 -0.09 11.01
C PRO A 271 -6.91 -1.41 11.45
N HIS A 272 -7.90 -1.35 12.34
CA HIS A 272 -8.65 -2.49 12.86
C HIS A 272 -10.08 -2.59 12.28
N GLN A 273 -10.38 -1.88 11.19
CA GLN A 273 -11.66 -1.93 10.46
C GLN A 273 -11.61 -2.79 9.19
N TRP A 274 -10.64 -3.68 9.07
CA TRP A 274 -10.55 -4.57 7.92
C TRP A 274 -11.58 -5.70 7.96
N ILE A 275 -11.88 -6.24 6.78
CA ILE A 275 -12.72 -7.42 6.55
C ILE A 275 -12.02 -8.43 5.63
N THR A 276 -12.27 -9.73 5.81
CA THR A 276 -11.90 -10.79 4.85
C THR A 276 -13.03 -11.02 3.84
N PRO A 277 -12.80 -11.70 2.71
CA PRO A 277 -13.87 -12.14 1.83
C PRO A 277 -14.87 -13.04 2.55
N ALA A 278 -16.13 -13.05 2.08
CA ALA A 278 -17.25 -13.75 2.73
C ALA A 278 -17.02 -15.24 2.99
N GLY A 279 -16.23 -15.91 2.13
CA GLY A 279 -15.93 -17.34 2.22
C GLY A 279 -14.54 -17.68 2.76
N GLU A 280 -13.81 -16.71 3.33
CA GLU A 280 -12.47 -16.96 3.87
C GLU A 280 -12.54 -17.88 5.10
N ALA A 281 -11.73 -18.94 5.09
CA ALA A 281 -11.67 -19.90 6.19
C ALA A 281 -10.82 -19.37 7.34
N THR A 282 -11.40 -18.46 8.14
CA THR A 282 -10.74 -17.84 9.29
C THR A 282 -11.68 -17.76 10.49
N SER A 283 -11.13 -17.88 11.69
CA SER A 283 -11.83 -17.58 12.95
C SER A 283 -11.91 -16.08 13.25
N TYR A 284 -11.21 -15.24 12.47
CA TYR A 284 -11.17 -13.79 12.65
C TYR A 284 -11.47 -13.05 11.33
N PRO A 285 -12.74 -13.07 10.87
CA PRO A 285 -13.14 -12.58 9.55
C PRO A 285 -13.25 -11.05 9.44
N LYS A 286 -13.21 -10.33 10.57
CA LYS A 286 -13.24 -8.88 10.61
C LYS A 286 -12.49 -8.34 11.81
N GLY A 287 -11.94 -7.14 11.67
CA GLY A 287 -11.22 -6.46 12.74
C GLY A 287 -12.15 -5.99 13.85
N SER A 288 -11.55 -5.72 15.02
CA SER A 288 -12.25 -5.35 16.25
C SER A 288 -12.98 -4.00 16.22
N SER A 289 -12.65 -3.13 15.26
CA SER A 289 -13.23 -1.78 15.16
C SER A 289 -14.30 -1.67 14.07
N VAL A 290 -14.67 -2.77 13.40
CA VAL A 290 -15.70 -2.77 12.36
C VAL A 290 -17.06 -2.45 12.97
N GLU A 291 -17.60 -1.31 12.57
CA GLU A 291 -18.94 -0.82 12.90
C GLU A 291 -19.68 -0.47 11.60
N TYR A 292 -21.01 -0.57 11.63
CA TYR A 292 -21.84 -0.33 10.45
C TYR A 292 -22.55 1.02 10.54
N VAL A 293 -22.69 1.69 9.40
CA VAL A 293 -23.43 2.95 9.29
C VAL A 293 -24.89 2.73 9.75
N PRO A 294 -25.36 3.40 10.82
CA PRO A 294 -26.63 3.07 11.47
C PRO A 294 -27.89 3.24 10.62
N ASP A 295 -27.82 4.06 9.56
CA ASP A 295 -28.95 4.37 8.68
C ASP A 295 -28.93 3.61 7.33
N MET A 296 -28.02 2.65 7.20
CA MET A 296 -27.92 1.75 6.05
C MET A 296 -28.48 0.38 6.43
N TRP A 297 -29.64 0.02 5.88
CA TRP A 297 -30.36 -1.21 6.22
C TRP A 297 -30.28 -2.26 5.13
N PHE A 298 -30.09 -3.51 5.53
CA PHE A 298 -29.94 -4.68 4.68
C PHE A 298 -30.86 -5.81 5.11
N ASN A 299 -31.26 -6.63 4.14
CA ASN A 299 -31.97 -7.87 4.39
C ASN A 299 -30.97 -9.02 4.65
N ALA A 300 -31.49 -10.23 4.89
CA ALA A 300 -30.67 -11.42 5.16
C ALA A 300 -29.70 -11.81 4.02
N SER A 301 -29.95 -11.37 2.78
CA SER A 301 -29.05 -11.59 1.64
C SER A 301 -28.03 -10.47 1.44
N GLY A 302 -27.97 -9.49 2.35
CA GLY A 302 -27.10 -8.31 2.23
C GLY A 302 -27.56 -7.28 1.18
N ALA A 303 -28.80 -7.36 0.69
CA ALA A 303 -29.35 -6.37 -0.24
C ALA A 303 -29.95 -5.19 0.52
N THR A 304 -29.75 -3.98 0.01
CA THR A 304 -30.23 -2.74 0.63
C THR A 304 -31.76 -2.71 0.69
N ILE A 305 -32.30 -2.37 1.86
CA ILE A 305 -33.74 -2.17 2.10
C ILE A 305 -34.05 -0.69 1.85
N THR A 306 -34.40 -0.36 0.60
CA THR A 306 -34.65 1.03 0.17
C THR A 306 -35.76 1.73 0.96
N SER A 307 -36.78 1.00 1.43
CA SER A 307 -37.87 1.56 2.25
C SER A 307 -37.42 2.05 3.64
N CYS A 308 -36.23 1.67 4.09
CA CYS A 308 -35.65 2.08 5.37
C CYS A 308 -34.40 2.97 5.20
N ALA A 309 -34.00 3.29 3.97
CA ALA A 309 -32.77 4.02 3.69
C ALA A 309 -32.76 5.42 4.36
N GLY A 310 -31.71 5.73 5.12
CA GLY A 310 -31.57 7.00 5.84
C GLY A 310 -32.36 7.10 7.15
N GLY A 311 -33.12 6.06 7.52
CA GLY A 311 -33.82 5.99 8.80
C GLY A 311 -32.95 5.38 9.91
N LEU A 312 -33.07 5.86 11.15
CA LEU A 312 -32.38 5.27 12.31
C LEU A 312 -33.05 3.97 12.82
N THR A 313 -34.22 3.63 12.29
CA THR A 313 -34.99 2.42 12.63
C THR A 313 -35.61 1.85 11.37
N CYS A 314 -35.69 0.52 11.27
CA CYS A 314 -36.36 -0.17 10.18
C CYS A 314 -37.40 -1.16 10.71
N ALA A 315 -38.65 -1.03 10.26
CA ALA A 315 -39.75 -1.90 10.67
C ALA A 315 -39.84 -3.20 9.85
N VAL A 316 -39.01 -3.36 8.82
CA VAL A 316 -38.98 -4.57 8.00
C VAL A 316 -38.43 -5.74 8.83
N PRO A 317 -39.16 -6.86 8.97
CA PRO A 317 -38.69 -8.01 9.74
C PRO A 317 -37.34 -8.53 9.25
N GLY A 318 -36.40 -8.74 10.18
CA GLY A 318 -35.05 -9.22 9.87
C GLY A 318 -34.11 -8.16 9.27
N ALA A 319 -34.52 -6.89 9.24
CA ALA A 319 -33.63 -5.80 8.84
C ALA A 319 -32.46 -5.65 9.82
N THR A 320 -31.26 -5.44 9.28
CA THR A 320 -30.03 -5.24 10.04
C THR A 320 -29.17 -4.18 9.35
N ASN A 321 -28.30 -3.52 10.08
CA ASN A 321 -27.29 -2.62 9.52
C ASN A 321 -26.00 -3.37 9.10
N ASN A 322 -25.90 -4.66 9.41
CA ASN A 322 -24.83 -5.52 8.92
C ASN A 322 -25.09 -5.90 7.44
N PRO A 323 -24.22 -5.49 6.49
CA PRO A 323 -24.39 -5.81 5.07
C PRO A 323 -24.09 -7.27 4.71
N GLY A 324 -23.66 -8.09 5.68
CA GLY A 324 -23.32 -9.50 5.50
C GLY A 324 -21.81 -9.76 5.47
N PRO A 325 -21.40 -11.04 5.46
CA PRO A 325 -19.99 -11.42 5.43
C PRO A 325 -19.24 -10.80 4.24
N GLY A 326 -17.99 -10.41 4.47
CA GLY A 326 -17.15 -9.76 3.45
C GLY A 326 -17.65 -8.41 2.97
N SER A 327 -18.53 -7.75 3.73
CA SER A 327 -18.98 -6.40 3.43
C SER A 327 -18.99 -5.50 4.67
N GLN A 328 -18.81 -4.19 4.45
CA GLN A 328 -19.02 -3.16 5.47
C GLN A 328 -19.47 -1.84 4.84
N THR A 329 -19.82 -0.84 5.66
CA THR A 329 -20.42 0.41 5.20
C THR A 329 -19.66 1.64 5.66
N TYR A 330 -19.65 2.68 4.81
CA TYR A 330 -18.99 3.95 5.09
C TYR A 330 -19.91 5.14 4.83
N PHE A 331 -19.77 6.18 5.65
CA PHE A 331 -20.44 7.46 5.51
C PHE A 331 -19.43 8.60 5.52
N TYR A 332 -19.26 9.26 4.37
CA TYR A 332 -18.38 10.42 4.21
C TYR A 332 -19.21 11.70 4.17
N THR A 333 -18.96 12.62 5.10
CA THR A 333 -19.80 13.82 5.27
C THR A 333 -19.62 14.84 4.14
N ASN A 334 -18.40 14.92 3.58
CA ASN A 334 -17.95 15.99 2.67
C ASN A 334 -18.12 17.42 3.22
N GLN A 335 -18.20 17.58 4.54
CA GLN A 335 -18.34 18.86 5.23
C GLN A 335 -16.97 19.54 5.47
N GLN A 336 -16.25 19.78 4.37
CA GLN A 336 -14.92 20.37 4.34
C GLN A 336 -14.69 21.17 3.05
N SER A 337 -13.53 21.81 2.90
CA SER A 337 -13.20 22.53 1.66
C SER A 337 -13.01 21.58 0.48
N ALA A 338 -13.28 22.06 -0.73
CA ALA A 338 -12.85 21.41 -1.96
C ALA A 338 -11.35 21.10 -1.93
N ARG A 339 -10.97 19.91 -2.43
CA ARG A 339 -9.61 19.39 -2.49
C ARG A 339 -9.56 18.02 -3.18
N LEU A 340 -8.41 17.69 -3.75
CA LEU A 340 -8.06 16.33 -4.15
C LEU A 340 -7.63 15.52 -2.91
N MET A 341 -8.19 14.33 -2.81
CA MET A 341 -7.99 13.31 -1.78
C MET A 341 -7.88 11.95 -2.47
N PHE A 342 -7.83 10.90 -1.68
CA PHE A 342 -7.84 9.53 -2.16
C PHE A 342 -8.41 8.63 -1.07
N TYR A 343 -8.97 7.51 -1.48
CA TYR A 343 -9.34 6.44 -0.58
C TYR A 343 -8.48 5.21 -0.89
N HIS A 344 -8.03 4.52 0.15
CA HIS A 344 -7.06 3.44 0.03
C HIS A 344 -7.18 2.43 1.16
N ASP A 345 -6.57 1.26 1.01
CA ASP A 345 -6.55 0.26 2.07
C ASP A 345 -5.80 0.76 3.31
N HIS A 346 -6.22 0.30 4.48
CA HIS A 346 -5.61 0.65 5.75
C HIS A 346 -5.47 -0.54 6.71
N ALA A 347 -5.57 -1.77 6.22
CA ALA A 347 -5.54 -2.97 7.05
C ALA A 347 -4.21 -3.13 7.80
N VAL A 348 -4.28 -3.30 9.13
CA VAL A 348 -3.10 -3.44 10.01
C VAL A 348 -2.12 -4.50 9.50
N GLY A 349 -0.83 -4.15 9.52
CA GLY A 349 0.28 -5.03 9.11
C GLY A 349 0.50 -5.13 7.60
N ILE A 350 -0.51 -4.87 6.76
CA ILE A 350 -0.44 -5.10 5.30
C ILE A 350 -0.79 -3.89 4.42
N THR A 351 -1.11 -2.72 5.00
CA THR A 351 -1.41 -1.48 4.25
C THR A 351 -0.42 -1.18 3.12
N ARG A 352 0.89 -1.27 3.41
CA ARG A 352 1.95 -1.02 2.41
C ARG A 352 1.84 -1.95 1.19
N LEU A 353 1.40 -3.19 1.41
CA LEU A 353 1.30 -4.22 0.37
C LEU A 353 0.01 -4.02 -0.44
N ASN A 354 -1.12 -3.84 0.23
CA ASN A 354 -2.42 -3.63 -0.40
C ASN A 354 -2.41 -2.37 -1.29
N VAL A 355 -1.92 -1.24 -0.77
CA VAL A 355 -1.78 0.00 -1.56
C VAL A 355 -0.81 -0.21 -2.73
N TYR A 356 0.30 -0.93 -2.53
CA TYR A 356 1.27 -1.20 -3.58
C TYR A 356 0.72 -2.10 -4.70
N VAL A 357 -0.16 -3.06 -4.39
CA VAL A 357 -0.79 -3.91 -5.42
C VAL A 357 -2.01 -3.27 -6.09
N GLY A 358 -2.44 -2.08 -5.63
CA GLY A 358 -3.40 -1.22 -6.34
C GLY A 358 -4.64 -0.81 -5.56
N GLU A 359 -4.73 -1.08 -4.26
CA GLU A 359 -5.87 -0.71 -3.40
C GLU A 359 -5.84 0.77 -3.01
N ALA A 360 -5.97 1.64 -4.02
CA ALA A 360 -6.10 3.09 -3.88
C ALA A 360 -6.91 3.65 -5.07
N ALA A 361 -7.66 4.73 -4.86
CA ALA A 361 -8.33 5.47 -5.92
C ALA A 361 -8.57 6.93 -5.52
N GLY A 362 -8.72 7.80 -6.52
CA GLY A 362 -8.91 9.23 -6.31
C GLY A 362 -10.27 9.59 -5.69
N TYR A 363 -10.28 10.66 -4.89
CA TYR A 363 -11.50 11.27 -4.38
C TYR A 363 -11.39 12.79 -4.50
N LEU A 364 -12.32 13.45 -5.20
CA LEU A 364 -12.31 14.89 -5.39
C LEU A 364 -13.56 15.52 -4.79
N ILE A 365 -13.41 16.42 -3.83
CA ILE A 365 -14.52 17.29 -3.41
C ILE A 365 -14.46 18.55 -4.27
N THR A 366 -15.57 18.85 -4.94
CA THR A 366 -15.80 20.08 -5.70
C THR A 366 -16.76 21.00 -4.95
N ASP A 367 -16.67 22.32 -5.19
CA ASP A 367 -17.62 23.27 -4.63
C ASP A 367 -18.10 24.33 -5.66
N PRO A 368 -19.17 25.08 -5.34
CA PRO A 368 -19.68 26.12 -6.23
C PRO A 368 -18.69 27.26 -6.49
N VAL A 369 -17.75 27.52 -5.58
CA VAL A 369 -16.76 28.58 -5.72
C VAL A 369 -15.73 28.21 -6.78
N GLU A 370 -15.16 27.00 -6.73
CA GLU A 370 -14.26 26.48 -7.77
C GLU A 370 -14.95 26.45 -9.13
N THR A 371 -16.23 26.03 -9.17
CA THR A 371 -17.03 26.09 -10.40
C THR A 371 -17.15 27.52 -10.94
N ALA A 372 -17.37 28.50 -10.07
CA ALA A 372 -17.47 29.91 -10.47
C ALA A 372 -16.11 30.54 -10.82
N LEU A 373 -15.00 30.01 -10.32
CA LEU A 373 -13.65 30.42 -10.75
C LEU A 373 -13.34 29.96 -12.18
N VAL A 374 -13.95 28.85 -12.64
CA VAL A 374 -13.89 28.40 -14.04
C VAL A 374 -14.88 29.19 -14.90
N ASN A 375 -16.17 29.16 -14.55
CA ASN A 375 -17.26 29.62 -15.43
C ASN A 375 -17.66 31.09 -15.24
N GLY A 376 -17.22 31.73 -14.15
CA GLY A 376 -17.72 33.01 -13.70
C GLY A 376 -19.09 32.91 -13.03
N GLY A 377 -19.50 33.97 -12.33
CA GLY A 377 -20.83 34.11 -11.76
C GLY A 377 -20.85 34.37 -10.25
N PRO A 378 -22.04 34.64 -9.68
CA PRO A 378 -22.19 34.92 -8.26
C PRO A 378 -22.27 33.63 -7.43
N VAL A 379 -21.51 33.55 -6.34
CA VAL A 379 -21.66 32.54 -5.28
C VAL A 379 -21.69 33.25 -3.94
N GLN A 380 -22.75 33.03 -3.16
CA GLN A 380 -22.94 33.61 -1.82
C GLN A 380 -22.69 35.14 -1.77
N GLY A 381 -23.17 35.87 -2.78
CA GLY A 381 -23.05 37.34 -2.85
C GLY A 381 -21.71 37.87 -3.36
N ARG A 382 -20.72 37.00 -3.64
CA ARG A 382 -19.46 37.37 -4.30
C ARG A 382 -19.49 36.98 -5.77
N VAL A 383 -19.06 37.88 -6.65
CA VAL A 383 -18.95 37.62 -8.10
C VAL A 383 -17.53 37.15 -8.42
N TYR A 384 -17.43 36.03 -9.14
CA TYR A 384 -16.17 35.45 -9.60
C TYR A 384 -16.01 35.68 -11.11
N THR A 385 -14.77 35.90 -11.53
CA THR A 385 -14.42 36.11 -12.94
C THR A 385 -14.16 34.76 -13.60
N ALA A 386 -14.77 34.51 -14.76
CA ALA A 386 -14.53 33.30 -15.54
C ALA A 386 -13.06 33.18 -15.94
N GLY A 387 -12.54 31.96 -15.96
CA GLY A 387 -11.14 31.66 -16.32
C GLY A 387 -10.12 32.09 -15.26
N THR A 388 -10.54 32.34 -14.02
CA THR A 388 -9.59 32.56 -12.92
C THR A 388 -8.75 31.31 -12.67
N ILE A 389 -9.36 30.13 -12.82
CA ILE A 389 -8.65 28.85 -12.93
C ILE A 389 -9.00 28.17 -14.27
N PRO A 390 -8.13 27.31 -14.81
CA PRO A 390 -8.41 26.58 -16.05
C PRO A 390 -9.65 25.68 -15.91
N GLU A 391 -10.38 25.54 -17.01
CA GLU A 391 -11.44 24.53 -17.17
C GLU A 391 -10.84 23.11 -17.17
N ASP A 392 -9.73 22.92 -17.88
CA ASP A 392 -9.00 21.66 -17.91
C ASP A 392 -8.24 21.45 -16.59
N GLN A 393 -8.72 20.51 -15.79
CA GLN A 393 -8.10 20.10 -14.54
C GLN A 393 -7.73 18.61 -14.61
N ILE A 394 -6.43 18.31 -14.59
CA ILE A 394 -5.91 16.96 -14.71
C ILE A 394 -5.41 16.51 -13.34
N PRO A 395 -6.03 15.50 -12.70
CA PRO A 395 -5.49 14.90 -11.49
C PRO A 395 -4.27 14.05 -11.83
N LEU A 396 -3.22 14.21 -11.04
CA LEU A 396 -2.02 13.41 -11.15
C LEU A 396 -1.84 12.60 -9.87
N ILE A 397 -1.94 11.28 -10.01
CA ILE A 397 -1.60 10.32 -8.95
C ILE A 397 -0.27 9.69 -9.36
N ILE A 398 0.72 9.76 -8.46
CA ILE A 398 2.08 9.31 -8.72
C ILE A 398 2.39 8.16 -7.77
N GLN A 399 2.83 7.04 -8.32
CA GLN A 399 3.31 5.88 -7.57
C GLN A 399 4.57 5.34 -8.24
N ASP A 400 5.57 5.02 -7.45
CA ASP A 400 6.70 4.23 -7.90
C ASP A 400 6.40 2.74 -7.76
N LYS A 401 6.90 1.95 -8.71
CA LYS A 401 6.79 0.50 -8.74
C LYS A 401 8.06 -0.10 -9.31
N THR A 402 8.35 -1.31 -8.87
CA THR A 402 9.39 -2.16 -9.46
C THR A 402 8.73 -3.38 -10.05
N PHE A 403 9.03 -3.67 -11.30
CA PHE A 403 8.54 -4.84 -12.02
C PHE A 403 9.61 -5.93 -12.05
N VAL A 404 9.19 -7.17 -11.89
CA VAL A 404 10.05 -8.34 -12.03
C VAL A 404 10.50 -8.45 -13.48
N ASP A 405 11.78 -8.74 -13.67
CA ASP A 405 12.35 -9.17 -14.95
C ASP A 405 12.58 -10.68 -14.90
N GLY A 406 11.73 -11.42 -15.61
CA GLY A 406 11.75 -12.88 -15.67
C GLY A 406 12.62 -13.46 -16.78
N ASP A 407 13.30 -12.63 -17.59
CA ASP A 407 14.13 -13.11 -18.70
C ASP A 407 15.54 -13.52 -18.21
N PRO A 408 15.92 -14.82 -18.25
CA PRO A 408 17.25 -15.27 -17.80
C PRO A 408 18.42 -14.65 -18.58
N ALA A 409 18.19 -14.22 -19.82
CA ALA A 409 19.20 -13.55 -20.65
C ALA A 409 19.42 -12.09 -20.22
N SER A 410 18.49 -11.49 -19.49
CA SER A 410 18.56 -10.10 -19.08
C SER A 410 19.64 -9.85 -18.01
N PRO A 411 20.35 -8.71 -18.05
CA PRO A 411 21.24 -8.28 -16.96
C PRO A 411 20.48 -7.89 -15.68
N THR A 412 19.17 -7.68 -15.76
CA THR A 412 18.29 -7.37 -14.62
C THR A 412 17.41 -8.54 -14.20
N TYR A 413 17.66 -9.75 -14.73
CA TYR A 413 16.95 -10.96 -14.36
C TYR A 413 16.85 -11.10 -12.84
N VAL A 414 15.63 -11.25 -12.33
CA VAL A 414 15.37 -11.18 -10.88
C VAL A 414 16.20 -12.19 -10.11
N LEU A 415 16.42 -13.42 -10.61
CA LEU A 415 17.20 -14.41 -9.85
C LEU A 415 18.72 -14.12 -9.82
N LYS A 416 19.21 -13.13 -10.59
CA LYS A 416 20.59 -12.63 -10.44
C LYS A 416 20.69 -11.53 -9.39
N THR A 417 19.60 -10.80 -9.13
CA THR A 417 19.59 -9.60 -8.28
C THR A 417 18.85 -9.80 -6.96
N ASP A 418 17.98 -10.81 -6.91
CA ASP A 418 17.19 -11.29 -5.78
C ASP A 418 16.90 -12.80 -6.00
N PRO A 419 17.87 -13.69 -5.70
CA PRO A 419 17.70 -15.14 -5.85
C PRO A 419 16.72 -15.75 -4.82
N THR A 420 16.24 -14.96 -3.84
CA THR A 420 15.23 -15.40 -2.86
C THR A 420 13.79 -15.11 -3.31
N TRP A 421 13.59 -14.44 -4.46
CA TRP A 421 12.28 -14.04 -4.97
C TRP A 421 11.31 -15.19 -5.28
N ALA A 422 10.34 -15.46 -4.39
CA ALA A 422 9.41 -16.59 -4.51
C ALA A 422 7.94 -16.20 -4.80
N TRP A 423 7.69 -14.95 -5.17
CA TRP A 423 6.34 -14.38 -5.30
C TRP A 423 5.98 -14.00 -6.75
N GLY A 424 4.80 -13.42 -6.93
CA GLY A 424 4.24 -13.03 -8.23
C GLY A 424 3.00 -13.82 -8.63
N SER A 425 2.66 -13.73 -9.91
CA SER A 425 1.55 -14.46 -10.53
C SER A 425 1.80 -15.96 -10.65
N ASN A 426 3.07 -16.39 -10.57
CA ASN A 426 3.49 -17.80 -10.61
C ASN A 426 4.39 -18.16 -9.41
N PRO A 427 3.86 -18.13 -8.16
CA PRO A 427 4.67 -18.27 -6.94
C PRO A 427 5.25 -19.67 -6.77
N GLY A 428 6.42 -19.79 -6.10
CA GLY A 428 7.09 -21.06 -5.84
C GLY A 428 8.20 -20.98 -4.77
N LYS A 429 8.24 -21.95 -3.84
CA LYS A 429 9.18 -21.98 -2.69
C LYS A 429 9.91 -23.35 -2.56
N PRO A 430 11.26 -23.39 -2.57
CA PRO A 430 12.10 -22.37 -3.18
C PRO A 430 11.70 -22.25 -4.66
N ILE A 431 12.27 -21.32 -5.40
CA ILE A 431 11.81 -21.00 -6.75
C ILE A 431 11.87 -22.24 -7.65
N THR A 432 10.74 -22.90 -7.86
CA THR A 432 10.56 -24.09 -8.71
C THR A 432 9.91 -23.73 -10.04
N THR A 433 9.44 -22.49 -10.17
CA THR A 433 8.77 -21.92 -11.33
C THR A 433 9.56 -20.72 -11.86
N ALA A 434 9.44 -20.44 -13.16
CA ALA A 434 10.05 -19.26 -13.74
C ALA A 434 9.33 -17.98 -13.25
N PRO A 435 10.06 -16.96 -12.75
CA PRO A 435 9.49 -15.65 -12.48
C PRO A 435 8.88 -15.03 -13.73
N VAL A 436 7.82 -14.24 -13.56
CA VAL A 436 7.07 -13.66 -14.70
C VAL A 436 7.43 -12.19 -14.87
N THR A 437 7.92 -11.83 -16.06
CA THR A 437 8.19 -10.42 -16.41
C THR A 437 6.92 -9.59 -16.32
N GLY A 438 6.95 -8.50 -15.55
CA GLY A 438 5.82 -7.61 -15.33
C GLY A 438 5.05 -7.84 -14.02
N ASP A 439 5.38 -8.87 -13.24
CA ASP A 439 4.91 -8.98 -11.86
C ASP A 439 5.47 -7.85 -10.99
N LEU A 440 4.82 -7.56 -9.87
CA LEU A 440 5.31 -6.57 -8.91
C LEU A 440 6.39 -7.18 -8.01
N TRP A 441 7.53 -6.50 -7.91
CA TRP A 441 8.57 -6.80 -6.93
C TRP A 441 8.38 -5.95 -5.66
N TRP A 442 8.63 -6.53 -4.50
CA TRP A 442 8.65 -5.81 -3.21
C TRP A 442 9.79 -6.31 -2.31
N PRO A 443 10.48 -5.42 -1.57
CA PRO A 443 11.53 -5.83 -0.64
C PRO A 443 11.01 -6.76 0.46
N HIS A 444 11.73 -7.85 0.72
CA HIS A 444 11.34 -8.85 1.73
C HIS A 444 12.48 -9.33 2.63
N VAL A 445 13.74 -9.17 2.19
CA VAL A 445 14.92 -9.34 3.05
C VAL A 445 15.53 -7.98 3.35
N TYR A 446 15.47 -7.57 4.62
CA TYR A 446 15.99 -6.28 5.05
C TYR A 446 17.45 -6.41 5.50
N MET A 447 18.38 -6.14 4.58
CA MET A 447 19.81 -6.26 4.86
C MET A 447 20.34 -5.09 5.71
N PRO A 448 21.10 -5.38 6.78
CA PRO A 448 21.70 -4.34 7.60
C PRO A 448 22.84 -3.65 6.83
N ALA A 449 23.00 -2.35 7.06
CA ALA A 449 24.12 -1.54 6.57
C ALA A 449 25.43 -1.93 7.25
N GLN A 450 25.37 -2.54 8.42
CA GLN A 450 26.53 -3.03 9.16
C GLN A 450 26.94 -4.41 8.61
N ASN A 451 28.20 -4.53 8.23
CA ASN A 451 28.89 -5.81 8.07
C ASN A 451 30.26 -5.69 8.74
N PRO A 452 30.38 -6.03 10.04
CA PRO A 452 31.64 -5.91 10.77
C PRO A 452 32.79 -6.73 10.18
N PHE A 453 32.47 -7.72 9.33
CA PHE A 453 33.42 -8.61 8.67
C PHE A 453 33.52 -8.32 7.16
N ASN A 454 33.16 -7.13 6.70
CA ASN A 454 33.34 -6.77 5.29
C ASN A 454 34.83 -6.88 4.91
N PRO A 455 35.20 -7.66 3.85
CA PRO A 455 36.58 -7.83 3.40
C PRO A 455 37.34 -6.54 3.09
N ASP A 456 36.66 -5.48 2.69
CA ASP A 456 37.29 -4.18 2.45
C ASP A 456 37.56 -3.36 3.73
N MET A 457 37.28 -3.95 4.90
CA MET A 457 37.40 -3.35 6.24
C MET A 457 36.54 -2.09 6.45
N SER A 458 35.58 -1.80 5.57
CA SER A 458 34.71 -0.63 5.70
C SER A 458 33.70 -0.77 6.84
N GLY A 459 33.40 -2.01 7.25
CA GLY A 459 32.30 -2.30 8.17
C GLY A 459 30.91 -2.13 7.54
N ILE A 460 30.82 -1.88 6.23
CA ILE A 460 29.58 -1.50 5.53
C ILE A 460 29.14 -2.59 4.57
N ASN A 461 27.88 -3.02 4.65
CA ASN A 461 27.28 -3.90 3.65
C ASN A 461 26.87 -3.13 2.39
N ALA A 462 27.37 -3.51 1.22
CA ALA A 462 27.01 -2.88 -0.06
C ALA A 462 25.52 -2.99 -0.40
N TYR A 463 24.85 -4.04 0.09
CA TYR A 463 23.42 -4.27 -0.12
C TYR A 463 22.56 -3.74 1.04
N GLY A 464 23.19 -3.32 2.13
CA GLY A 464 22.50 -2.82 3.30
C GLY A 464 21.68 -1.56 3.02
N ARG A 465 20.49 -1.49 3.62
CA ARG A 465 19.57 -0.34 3.49
C ARG A 465 19.03 0.17 4.83
N TRP A 466 19.36 -0.52 5.93
CA TRP A 466 18.81 -0.25 7.26
C TRP A 466 19.89 -0.42 8.32
N HIS A 467 19.80 0.30 9.43
CA HIS A 467 20.73 0.12 10.55
C HIS A 467 20.10 -0.86 11.56
N TYR A 468 20.81 -1.94 11.88
CA TYR A 468 20.32 -2.88 12.90
C TYR A 468 20.62 -2.34 14.29
N GLY A 469 19.58 -2.10 15.09
CA GLY A 469 19.67 -1.44 16.40
C GLY A 469 20.77 -1.99 17.33
N PRO A 470 20.90 -3.32 17.50
CA PRO A 470 21.98 -3.92 18.30
C PRO A 470 23.41 -3.62 17.84
N TRP A 471 23.58 -3.22 16.58
CA TRP A 471 24.88 -2.91 15.99
C TRP A 471 25.07 -1.41 15.72
N PHE A 472 24.12 -0.57 16.12
CA PHE A 472 24.18 0.87 15.96
C PHE A 472 24.46 1.54 17.30
N PHE A 473 25.45 2.43 17.41
CA PHE A 473 25.76 3.07 18.70
C PHE A 473 24.85 4.30 18.98
N PRO A 474 24.25 4.42 20.18
CA PRO A 474 24.26 3.45 21.27
C PRO A 474 23.39 2.22 20.95
N ALA A 475 23.93 1.02 21.23
CA ALA A 475 23.27 -0.23 20.87
C ALA A 475 21.92 -0.36 21.57
N THR A 476 20.88 -0.73 20.81
CA THR A 476 19.60 -1.09 21.41
C THR A 476 19.78 -2.35 22.27
N PRO A 477 19.52 -2.30 23.58
CA PRO A 477 19.79 -3.44 24.45
C PRO A 477 18.78 -4.57 24.20
N ILE A 478 19.22 -5.80 24.46
CA ILE A 478 18.32 -6.96 24.45
C ILE A 478 17.54 -6.97 25.76
N CYS A 479 16.26 -7.30 25.72
CA CYS A 479 15.44 -7.30 26.93
C CYS A 479 16.04 -8.22 28.00
N GLY A 480 16.24 -7.66 29.20
CA GLY A 480 16.89 -8.33 30.32
C GLY A 480 18.43 -8.38 30.28
N SER A 481 19.08 -7.76 29.29
CA SER A 481 20.55 -7.67 29.24
C SER A 481 21.15 -6.71 30.28
N GLU A 482 20.39 -5.70 30.69
CA GLU A 482 20.75 -4.68 31.67
C GLU A 482 19.49 -4.30 32.51
N PRO A 483 19.63 -3.70 33.70
CA PRO A 483 18.49 -3.37 34.57
C PRO A 483 17.42 -2.47 33.93
N ASP A 484 17.81 -1.60 33.00
CA ASP A 484 16.95 -0.66 32.27
C ASP A 484 16.50 -1.20 30.90
N ALA A 485 17.02 -2.35 30.47
CA ALA A 485 16.63 -3.02 29.23
C ALA A 485 15.29 -3.76 29.38
N VAL A 486 14.22 -3.00 29.62
CA VAL A 486 12.84 -3.49 29.74
C VAL A 486 11.96 -2.90 28.63
N PRO A 487 10.93 -3.62 28.15
CA PRO A 487 10.04 -3.09 27.12
C PRO A 487 9.42 -1.74 27.56
N PRO A 488 9.33 -0.72 26.69
CA PRO A 488 9.58 -0.73 25.23
C PRO A 488 11.02 -0.34 24.83
N TYR A 489 11.97 -0.24 25.76
CA TYR A 489 13.31 0.30 25.50
C TYR A 489 14.35 -0.75 25.08
N CYS A 490 13.91 -1.98 24.81
CA CYS A 490 14.76 -3.11 24.46
C CYS A 490 14.13 -3.94 23.34
N ILE A 491 14.94 -4.77 22.69
CA ILE A 491 14.46 -5.76 21.72
C ILE A 491 14.45 -7.16 22.33
N THR A 492 13.45 -7.96 21.99
CA THR A 492 13.33 -9.34 22.47
C THR A 492 14.31 -10.28 21.76
N ASN A 493 14.58 -10.04 20.48
CA ASN A 493 15.42 -10.88 19.65
C ASN A 493 16.68 -10.11 19.23
N GLY A 494 17.84 -10.51 19.79
CA GLY A 494 19.15 -9.96 19.43
C GLY A 494 19.81 -10.71 18.26
N PRO A 495 21.08 -10.38 17.95
CA PRO A 495 21.83 -11.10 16.92
C PRO A 495 21.89 -12.62 17.20
N ILE A 496 21.65 -13.42 16.17
CA ILE A 496 21.76 -14.90 16.22
C ILE A 496 23.05 -15.37 15.54
N GLN A 497 23.43 -16.62 15.77
CA GLN A 497 24.56 -17.25 15.06
C GLN A 497 24.25 -17.32 13.56
N ASN A 498 25.22 -16.95 12.73
CA ASN A 498 25.09 -17.01 11.28
C ASN A 498 25.32 -18.46 10.79
N PRO A 499 24.35 -19.13 10.15
CA PRO A 499 24.51 -20.50 9.67
C PRO A 499 25.53 -20.62 8.54
N TYR A 500 25.92 -19.51 7.91
CA TYR A 500 26.94 -19.45 6.86
C TYR A 500 28.34 -19.11 7.38
N TYR A 501 28.52 -18.92 8.70
CA TYR A 501 29.82 -18.65 9.29
C TYR A 501 30.73 -19.88 9.24
N ASP A 502 31.93 -19.70 8.66
CA ASP A 502 33.00 -20.68 8.70
C ASP A 502 34.19 -20.13 9.50
N PRO A 503 34.51 -20.71 10.68
CA PRO A 503 35.64 -20.26 11.50
C PRO A 503 37.01 -20.54 10.85
N ALA A 504 37.08 -21.33 9.79
CA ALA A 504 38.31 -21.59 9.03
C ALA A 504 38.52 -20.61 7.87
N CYS A 505 37.52 -19.78 7.54
CA CYS A 505 37.62 -18.79 6.47
C CYS A 505 38.52 -17.63 6.90
N ASP A 506 39.59 -17.39 6.13
CA ASP A 506 40.48 -16.24 6.33
C ASP A 506 40.15 -15.17 5.27
N PRO A 507 39.56 -14.02 5.65
CA PRO A 507 39.19 -13.00 4.67
C PRO A 507 40.39 -12.40 3.92
N ALA A 508 41.61 -12.55 4.45
CA ALA A 508 42.82 -12.13 3.75
C ALA A 508 43.25 -13.09 2.61
N VAL A 509 42.79 -14.35 2.64
CA VAL A 509 43.15 -15.42 1.70
C VAL A 509 41.97 -15.81 0.82
N ASP A 510 40.80 -16.01 1.43
CA ASP A 510 39.57 -16.51 0.81
C ASP A 510 38.67 -15.37 0.29
N GLY A 511 39.04 -14.12 0.58
CA GLY A 511 38.30 -12.93 0.19
C GLY A 511 37.10 -12.69 1.11
N PHE A 512 35.92 -13.17 0.74
CA PHE A 512 34.70 -12.92 1.51
C PHE A 512 34.44 -14.01 2.55
N CYS A 513 34.41 -13.60 3.83
CA CYS A 513 34.01 -14.45 4.96
C CYS A 513 32.76 -13.88 5.63
N GLN A 514 31.86 -14.78 6.01
CA GLN A 514 30.62 -14.45 6.72
C GLN A 514 30.94 -14.05 8.17
N PRO A 515 30.22 -13.08 8.78
CA PRO A 515 30.37 -12.79 10.20
C PRO A 515 29.79 -13.93 11.06
N PRO A 516 30.28 -14.12 12.30
CA PRO A 516 29.75 -15.14 13.21
C PRO A 516 28.31 -14.90 13.64
N GLN A 517 27.82 -13.66 13.54
CA GLN A 517 26.46 -13.29 13.91
C GLN A 517 25.72 -12.58 12.76
N MET A 518 24.41 -12.75 12.74
CA MET A 518 23.48 -12.10 11.81
C MET A 518 22.26 -11.53 12.56
N PRO A 519 21.50 -10.59 12.00
CA PRO A 519 20.24 -10.16 12.60
C PRO A 519 19.28 -11.36 12.77
N SER A 520 18.59 -11.43 13.90
CA SER A 520 17.44 -12.33 14.03
C SER A 520 16.29 -11.84 13.15
N ALA A 521 15.65 -12.76 12.42
CA ALA A 521 14.37 -12.51 11.76
C ALA A 521 13.23 -12.50 12.79
#